data_AF-A0A8T4U4A2-F1
#
_entry.id   AF-A0A8T4U4A2-F1
#
_cell.length_a   1.000
_cell.length_b   1.000
_cell.length_c   1.000
_cell.angle_alpha   90.00
_cell.angle_beta   90.00
_cell.angle_gamma   90.00
#
_symmetry.space_group_name_H-M   'P 1'
#
loop_
_entity.id
_entity.type
_entity.pdbx_description
1 polymer ?
#
loop_
_entity_poly.entity_id
_entity_poly.type
_entity_poly.pdbx_seq_one_letter_code
_entity_poly.pdbx_strand_id
1 'polypeptide(L)' 'MKIETDIAIVDYGIEKRKGKIIESKNKKESLYKKGDYVIIQGGIVIQKIEKKEAIHALRLYKKAIR' A
#
# COMPACT_ATOMS: atom_id res chain seq x y z
N MET A 1 -6.99 1.68 1.29
CA MET A 1 -6.13 1.22 2.40
C MET A 1 -6.79 1.49 3.75
N LYS A 2 -6.76 0.52 4.67
CA LYS A 2 -7.10 0.69 6.10
C LYS A 2 -5.78 0.63 6.90
N ILE A 3 -5.62 1.47 7.92
CA ILE A 3 -4.47 1.43 8.83
C ILE A 3 -4.98 1.06 10.21
N GLU A 4 -4.36 0.06 10.83
CA GLU A 4 -4.56 -0.35 12.23
C GLU A 4 -3.19 -0.37 12.90
N THR A 5 -2.94 0.60 13.80
CA THR A 5 -1.63 0.81 14.46
C THR A 5 -0.50 1.03 13.45
N ASP A 6 0.28 0.00 13.12
CA ASP A 6 1.41 -0.01 12.19
C ASP A 6 1.17 -0.96 11.00
N ILE A 7 -0.05 -1.48 10.83
CA ILE A 7 -0.40 -2.40 9.75
C ILE A 7 -1.29 -1.69 8.72
N ALA A 8 -0.80 -1.60 7.49
CA ALA A 8 -1.58 -1.23 6.33
C ALA A 8 -2.25 -2.47 5.71
N ILE A 9 -3.56 -2.42 5.56
CA ILE A 9 -4.32 -3.36 4.73
C ILE A 9 -4.53 -2.72 3.37
N VAL A 10 -3.87 -3.26 2.35
CA VAL A 10 -3.89 -2.79 0.96
C VAL A 10 -4.76 -3.72 0.12
N ASP A 11 -5.63 -3.12 -0.67
CA ASP A 11 -6.58 -3.82 -1.53
C ASP A 11 -6.05 -3.82 -2.96
N TYR A 12 -5.76 -5.02 -3.49
CA TYR A 12 -5.29 -5.23 -4.86
C TYR A 12 -6.45 -5.51 -5.84
N GLY A 13 -7.69 -5.40 -5.37
CA GLY A 13 -8.91 -5.61 -6.15
C GLY A 13 -9.28 -7.06 -6.41
N ILE A 14 -8.37 -8.01 -6.19
CA ILE A 14 -8.62 -9.46 -6.20
C ILE A 14 -8.31 -10.11 -4.85
N GLU A 15 -7.42 -9.48 -4.07
CA GLU A 15 -6.99 -9.93 -2.75
C GLU A 15 -6.64 -8.72 -1.89
N LYS A 16 -6.61 -8.92 -0.57
CA LYS A 16 -6.14 -7.93 0.39
C LYS A 16 -4.84 -8.42 1.01
N ARG A 17 -3.82 -7.56 1.02
CA ARG A 17 -2.53 -7.87 1.63
C ARG A 17 -2.28 -6.96 2.82
N LYS A 18 -1.61 -7.51 3.84
CA LYS A 18 -1.16 -6.76 5.01
C LYS A 18 0.30 -6.38 4.83
N GLY A 19 0.64 -5.14 5.12
CA GLY A 19 2.01 -4.62 5.10
C GLY A 19 2.29 -3.83 6.36
N LYS A 20 3.45 -4.06 6.99
CA LYS A 20 3.91 -3.28 8.13
C LYS A 20 4.44 -1.93 7.65
N ILE A 21 3.94 -0.86 8.24
CA ILE A 21 4.46 0.49 8.07
C ILE A 21 5.68 0.62 8.98
N ILE A 22 6.86 0.78 8.38
CA ILE A 22 8.09 1.05 9.13
C ILE A 22 8.32 2.56 9.05
N GLU A 23 7.83 3.29 10.04
CA GLU A 23 8.12 4.71 10.18
C GLU A 23 9.44 4.94 10.91
N SER A 24 10.26 5.84 10.38
CA SER A 24 11.45 6.32 11.08
C SER A 24 11.00 7.17 12.27
N LYS A 25 11.56 6.89 13.47
CA LYS A 25 11.24 7.54 14.75
C LYS A 25 11.31 9.08 14.75
N ASN A 26 11.84 9.68 13.68
CA ASN A 26 12.12 11.12 13.57
C ASN A 26 11.03 11.93 12.86
N LYS A 27 9.91 11.34 12.44
CA LYS A 27 8.81 12.07 11.81
C LYS A 27 7.60 12.15 12.74
N LYS A 28 7.23 13.37 13.12
CA LYS A 28 6.05 13.71 13.95
C LYS A 28 4.70 13.39 13.28
N GLU A 29 4.71 13.07 11.99
CA GLU A 29 3.51 12.76 11.22
C GLU A 29 3.69 11.43 10.49
N SER A 30 2.66 10.60 10.56
CA SER A 30 2.62 9.33 9.82
C SER A 30 2.66 9.62 8.32
N LEU A 31 3.63 9.03 7.61
CA LEU A 31 3.83 9.25 6.17
C LEU A 31 2.67 8.70 5.32
N TYR A 32 1.82 7.87 5.93
CA TYR A 32 0.78 7.11 5.25
C TYR A 32 -0.57 7.37 5.91
N LYS A 33 -1.60 7.63 5.10
CA LYS A 33 -2.98 7.80 5.59
C LYS A 33 -3.98 6.95 4.81
N LYS A 34 -5.14 6.68 5.42
CA LYS A 34 -6.24 5.99 4.75
C LYS A 34 -6.55 6.68 3.41
N GLY A 35 -6.63 5.88 2.35
CA GLY A 35 -6.83 6.36 0.98
C GLY A 35 -5.56 6.47 0.15
N ASP A 36 -4.38 6.42 0.76
CA ASP A 36 -3.12 6.38 0.01
C ASP A 36 -2.95 5.06 -0.75
N TYR A 37 -2.24 5.15 -1.89
CA TYR A 37 -1.78 4.02 -2.66
C TYR A 37 -0.31 3.77 -2.33
N VAL A 38 0.03 2.51 -2.10
CA VAL A 38 1.36 2.12 -1.64
C VAL A 38 1.81 0.82 -2.29
N ILE A 39 3.12 0.59 -2.30
CA ILE A 39 3.70 -0.70 -2.67
C ILE A 39 4.05 -1.46 -1.39
N ILE A 40 3.59 -2.72 -1.32
CA ILE A 40 4.04 -3.69 -0.32
C ILE A 40 5.08 -4.60 -0.97
N GLN A 41 6.23 -4.72 -0.32
CA GLN A 41 7.27 -5.70 -0.66
C GLN A 41 7.75 -6.37 0.61
N GLY A 42 7.84 -7.71 0.61
CA GLY A 42 8.29 -8.48 1.79
C GLY A 42 7.42 -8.25 3.04
N GLY A 43 6.13 -7.94 2.87
CA GLY A 43 5.23 -7.63 3.98
C GLY A 43 5.46 -6.25 4.61
N ILE A 44 6.20 -5.36 3.95
CA ILE A 44 6.50 -3.99 4.42
C ILE A 44 5.96 -2.99 3.41
N VAL A 45 5.40 -1.88 3.91
CA VAL A 45 5.05 -0.70 3.09
C VAL A 45 6.34 0.07 2.79
N ILE A 46 6.78 0.03 1.54
CA ILE A 46 8.09 0.58 1.14
C ILE A 46 8.00 1.97 0.51
N GLN A 47 6.90 2.27 -0.18
CA GLN A 47 6.72 3.56 -0.84
C GLN A 47 5.25 3.90 -1.07
N LYS A 48 4.95 5.19 -1.05
CA LYS A 48 3.70 5.77 -1.56
C LYS A 48 3.83 6.00 -3.06
N ILE A 49 2.75 5.73 -3.78
CA ILE A 49 2.67 5.97 -5.23
C ILE A 49 1.44 6.81 -5.55
N GLU A 50 1.43 7.41 -6.74
CA GLU A 50 0.27 8.17 -7.18
C GLU A 50 -0.90 7.26 -7.56
N LYS A 51 -2.12 7.80 -7.41
CA LYS A 51 -3.36 7.09 -7.78
C LYS A 51 -3.34 6.58 -9.23
N LYS A 52 -2.81 7.38 -10.16
CA LYS A 52 -2.77 7.02 -11.59
C LYS A 52 -1.88 5.81 -11.84
N GLU A 53 -0.71 5.79 -11.23
CA GLU A 53 0.24 4.66 -11.32
C GLU A 53 -0.35 3.41 -10.68
N ALA A 54 -0.97 3.55 -9.51
CA ALA A 54 -1.59 2.44 -8.80
C ALA A 54 -2.72 1.80 -9.62
N ILE A 55 -3.61 2.61 -10.20
CA ILE A 55 -4.69 2.12 -11.07
C ILE A 55 -4.11 1.40 -12.30
N HIS A 56 -3.06 1.96 -12.90
CA HIS A 56 -2.42 1.34 -14.04
C HIS A 56 -1.81 -0.03 -13.68
N ALA A 57 -1.08 -0.11 -12.58
CA ALA A 57 -0.48 -1.35 -12.08
C ALA A 57 -1.55 -2.41 -11.75
N LEU A 58 -2.65 -2.01 -11.09
CA LEU A 58 -3.77 -2.90 -10.79
C LEU A 58 -4.43 -3.46 -12.06
N ARG A 59 -4.57 -2.64 -13.10
CA ARG A 59 -5.10 -3.08 -14.40
C ARG A 59 -4.21 -4.14 -15.04
N LEU A 60 -2.87 -3.95 -14.99
CA LEU A 60 -1.91 -4.91 -15.53
C LEU A 60 -1.91 -6.22 -14.73
N TYR A 61 -1.91 -6.13 -13.40
CA TYR A 61 -1.97 -7.29 -12.50
C TYR A 61 -3.21 -8.15 -12.74
N LYS A 62 -4.39 -7.51 -12.85
CA LYS A 62 -5.65 -8.19 -13.18
C LYS A 62 -5.63 -8.92 -14.52
N LYS A 63 -4.88 -8.41 -15.51
CA LYS A 63 -4.70 -9.07 -16.81
C LYS A 63 -3.70 -10.22 -16.76
N ALA A 64 -2.70 -10.18 -15.88
CA ALA A 64 -1.67 -11.20 -15.79
C ALA A 64 -2.11 -12.46 -15.03
N ILE A 65 -3.10 -12.32 -14.13
CA ILE A 65 -3.62 -13.43 -13.30
C ILE A 65 -4.85 -14.10 -13.94
N ARG A 66 -5.38 -13.55 -15.04
CA ARG A 66 -6.56 -14.04 -15.74
C ARG A 66 -6.17 -14.64 -17.08
#